data_AF-A0A4Q3SFC8-F1
#
_entry.id   AF-A0A4Q3SFC8-F1
#
_cell.length_a   1.000
_cell.length_b   1.000
_cell.length_c   1.000
_cell.angle_alpha   90.00
_cell.angle_beta   90.00
_cell.angle_gamma   90.00
#
_symmetry.space_group_name_H-M   'P 1'
#
loop_
_entity.id
_entity.type
_entity.pdbx_description
1 polymer ?
#
loop_
_entity_poly.entity_id
_entity_poly.type
_entity_poly.pdbx_seq_one_letter_code
_entity_poly.pdbx_strand_id
1 'polypeptide(L)'
;MKKSLTYLLLSLSILVTACSKNDEPIDLPIENASNVVEVSGDIKVNTTWSADKIYLMKGFVYVTDGATLTIAPGTIIKGDKVSKGSLIVTRGSKIMAVGTADKPIVFTSNLAAGSRNGGDWGGLLILGRAPVNQPGGEVVIEGGLTPTAGGAASKYTTYGGTDPEDNSGKLVYVRVEY
;
A
#
# COMPACT_ATOMS: atom_id res chain seq x y z
N MET A 1 -31.85 44.54 62.12
CA MET A 1 -30.40 44.29 61.94
C MET A 1 -30.14 42.82 62.26
N LYS A 2 -30.41 41.87 61.35
CA LYS A 2 -29.53 41.31 60.31
C LYS A 2 -28.12 40.96 60.81
N LYS A 3 -27.86 39.69 61.09
CA LYS A 3 -26.57 39.00 60.85
C LYS A 3 -26.84 37.56 60.44
N SER A 4 -26.84 37.32 59.13
CA SER A 4 -26.88 35.99 58.51
C SER A 4 -25.45 35.53 58.29
N LEU A 5 -25.15 34.30 58.72
CA LEU A 5 -23.86 33.63 58.61
C LEU A 5 -23.90 32.75 57.36
N THR A 6 -23.11 33.08 56.33
CA THR A 6 -23.08 32.33 55.06
C THR A 6 -21.73 31.63 54.94
N TYR A 7 -21.78 30.29 54.84
CA TYR A 7 -20.62 29.42 54.59
C TYR A 7 -20.22 29.47 53.11
N LEU A 8 -18.92 29.68 52.86
CA LEU A 8 -18.32 29.64 51.53
C LEU A 8 -17.88 28.20 51.22
N LEU A 9 -18.59 27.51 50.33
CA LEU A 9 -18.19 26.23 49.74
C LEU A 9 -17.39 26.50 48.46
N LEU A 10 -16.12 26.09 48.47
CA LEU A 10 -15.21 26.18 47.32
C LEU A 10 -15.38 24.91 46.46
N SER A 11 -16.03 25.02 45.30
CA SER A 11 -16.17 23.93 44.33
C SER A 11 -14.93 23.83 43.44
N LEU A 12 -14.22 22.71 43.52
CA LEU A 12 -13.08 22.38 42.66
C LEU A 12 -13.56 21.72 41.36
N SER A 13 -13.46 22.41 40.24
CA SER A 13 -13.81 21.90 38.90
C SER A 13 -12.62 21.13 38.32
N ILE A 14 -12.73 19.82 38.19
CA ILE A 14 -11.74 18.99 37.48
C ILE A 14 -12.15 18.95 36.00
N LEU A 15 -11.39 19.65 35.16
CA LEU A 15 -11.47 19.51 33.70
C LEU A 15 -10.79 18.19 33.29
N VAL A 16 -11.58 17.18 32.97
CA VAL A 16 -11.08 15.98 32.28
C VAL A 16 -10.99 16.28 30.78
N THR A 17 -9.78 16.49 30.28
CA THR A 17 -9.53 16.53 28.83
C THR A 17 -9.54 15.09 28.32
N ALA A 18 -10.68 14.65 27.79
CA ALA A 18 -10.76 13.41 27.04
C ALA A 18 -10.11 13.63 25.67
N CYS A 19 -8.95 13.03 25.43
CA CYS A 19 -8.42 12.89 24.08
C CYS A 19 -9.33 11.94 23.30
N SER A 20 -10.10 12.46 22.34
CA SER A 20 -10.75 11.61 21.35
C SER A 20 -9.66 11.03 20.46
N LYS A 21 -9.49 9.71 20.50
CA LYS A 21 -8.85 9.00 19.41
C LYS A 21 -9.82 9.12 18.24
N ASN A 22 -9.54 10.05 17.35
CA ASN A 22 -10.24 10.18 16.07
C ASN A 22 -9.73 9.06 15.16
N ASP A 23 -10.10 7.82 15.47
CA ASP A 23 -10.05 6.72 14.51
C ASP A 23 -11.33 6.83 13.66
N GLU A 24 -11.40 7.88 12.82
CA GLU A 24 -12.45 7.91 11.80
C GLU A 24 -12.17 6.78 10.82
N PRO A 25 -13.11 5.85 10.61
CA PRO A 25 -12.99 4.86 9.56
C PRO A 25 -12.80 5.60 8.24
N ILE A 26 -11.74 5.29 7.50
CA ILE A 26 -11.62 5.77 6.13
C ILE A 26 -12.84 5.26 5.38
N ASP A 27 -13.66 6.20 4.92
CA ASP A 27 -14.80 5.93 4.06
C ASP A 27 -14.25 5.45 2.72
N LEU A 28 -13.95 4.14 2.66
CA LEU A 28 -13.60 3.50 1.41
C LEU A 28 -14.80 3.67 0.48
N PRO A 29 -14.59 4.04 -0.80
CA PRO A 29 -15.65 4.11 -1.79
C PRO A 29 -16.51 2.85 -1.72
N ILE A 30 -17.83 3.05 -1.76
CA ILE A 30 -18.82 1.97 -1.78
C ILE A 30 -18.47 0.99 -2.90
N GLU A 31 -18.13 -0.24 -2.54
CA GLU A 31 -17.83 -1.30 -3.50
C GLU A 31 -19.11 -1.70 -4.24
N ASN A 32 -19.21 -1.27 -5.49
CA ASN A 32 -20.21 -1.77 -6.41
C ASN A 32 -19.49 -2.66 -7.40
N ALA A 33 -19.96 -3.88 -7.68
CA ALA A 33 -19.23 -4.83 -8.53
C ALA A 33 -18.78 -4.26 -9.91
N SER A 34 -19.40 -3.18 -10.41
CA SER A 34 -19.01 -2.48 -11.63
C SER A 34 -17.75 -1.59 -11.53
N ASN A 35 -17.25 -1.28 -10.32
CA ASN A 35 -16.07 -0.44 -10.11
C ASN A 35 -14.80 -1.24 -9.73
N VAL A 36 -14.91 -2.55 -9.56
CA VAL A 36 -13.76 -3.42 -9.27
C VAL A 36 -13.12 -3.88 -10.57
N VAL A 37 -11.80 -3.69 -10.69
CA VAL A 37 -10.97 -4.19 -11.79
C VAL A 37 -10.04 -5.25 -11.22
N GLU A 38 -10.24 -6.50 -11.61
CA GLU A 38 -9.29 -7.56 -11.28
C GLU A 38 -8.01 -7.41 -12.12
N VAL A 39 -6.86 -7.47 -11.47
CA VAL A 39 -5.54 -7.38 -12.10
C VAL A 39 -4.70 -8.60 -11.71
N SER A 40 -4.01 -9.18 -12.69
CA SER A 40 -3.14 -10.35 -12.52
C SER A 40 -2.06 -10.37 -13.60
N GLY A 41 -0.95 -11.08 -13.37
CA GLY A 41 0.10 -11.27 -14.36
C GLY A 41 0.91 -10.00 -14.64
N ASP A 42 1.34 -9.82 -15.89
CA ASP A 42 2.34 -8.81 -16.24
C ASP A 42 1.72 -7.51 -16.79
N ILE A 43 2.08 -6.40 -16.16
CA ILE A 43 1.95 -5.04 -16.69
C ILE A 43 3.24 -4.73 -17.47
N LYS A 44 3.20 -4.92 -18.80
CA LYS A 44 4.36 -4.79 -19.70
C LYS A 44 4.50 -3.41 -20.36
N VAL A 45 3.48 -2.58 -20.24
CA VAL A 45 3.44 -1.24 -20.84
C VAL A 45 2.97 -0.24 -19.79
N ASN A 46 3.32 1.03 -19.99
CA ASN A 46 2.90 2.11 -19.10
C ASN A 46 1.39 2.05 -18.89
N THR A 47 0.98 1.99 -17.63
CA THR A 47 -0.40 1.78 -17.22
C THR A 47 -0.73 2.77 -16.12
N THR A 48 -1.97 3.27 -16.12
CA THR A 48 -2.47 4.15 -15.07
C THR A 48 -3.62 3.47 -14.34
N TRP A 49 -3.54 3.49 -13.01
CA TRP A 49 -4.64 3.12 -12.12
C TRP A 49 -5.30 4.39 -11.57
N SER A 50 -6.61 4.52 -11.78
CA SER A 50 -7.38 5.72 -11.46
C SER A 50 -8.23 5.55 -10.20
N ALA A 51 -8.66 6.65 -9.58
CA ALA A 51 -9.37 6.61 -8.30
C ALA A 51 -10.88 6.30 -8.42
N ASP A 52 -11.43 6.26 -9.64
CA ASP A 52 -12.81 5.85 -9.90
C ASP A 52 -13.00 4.32 -9.88
N LYS A 53 -11.90 3.57 -9.72
CA LYS A 53 -11.86 2.11 -9.67
C LYS A 53 -11.20 1.60 -8.40
N ILE A 54 -11.55 0.38 -8.03
CA ILE A 54 -10.84 -0.42 -7.04
C ILE A 54 -10.09 -1.51 -7.79
N TYR A 55 -8.77 -1.61 -7.58
CA TYR A 55 -7.95 -2.62 -8.26
C TYR A 55 -7.76 -3.82 -7.35
N LEU A 56 -8.30 -4.99 -7.72
CA LEU A 56 -8.15 -6.23 -6.97
C LEU A 56 -7.04 -7.09 -7.57
N MET A 57 -5.92 -7.21 -6.87
CA MET A 57 -4.80 -8.06 -7.24
C MET A 57 -5.12 -9.52 -6.94
N LYS A 58 -5.18 -10.32 -8.00
CA LYS A 58 -5.32 -11.78 -7.95
C LYS A 58 -3.99 -12.40 -8.36
N GLY A 59 -3.29 -13.02 -7.41
CA GLY A 59 -1.94 -13.54 -7.62
C GLY A 59 -0.87 -12.47 -7.69
N PHE A 60 0.27 -12.81 -8.30
CA PHE A 60 1.38 -11.87 -8.47
C PHE A 60 1.14 -10.98 -9.69
N VAL A 61 1.12 -9.67 -9.45
CA VAL A 61 1.05 -8.63 -10.48
C VAL A 61 2.45 -8.05 -10.66
N TYR A 62 3.05 -8.24 -11.82
CA TYR A 62 4.40 -7.79 -12.10
C TYR A 62 4.40 -6.57 -13.03
N VAL A 63 5.02 -5.47 -12.63
CA VAL A 63 5.38 -4.37 -13.54
C VAL A 63 6.74 -4.72 -14.14
N THR A 64 6.77 -4.96 -15.46
CA THR A 64 7.94 -5.53 -16.16
C THR A 64 8.32 -4.72 -17.38
N ASP A 65 9.42 -5.12 -18.03
CA ASP A 65 9.83 -4.63 -19.35
C ASP A 65 10.05 -3.09 -19.39
N GLY A 66 10.45 -2.51 -18.24
CA GLY A 66 10.70 -1.08 -18.11
C GLY A 66 9.44 -0.23 -18.01
N ALA A 67 8.26 -0.85 -17.87
CA ALA A 67 7.00 -0.14 -17.74
C ALA A 67 6.95 0.69 -16.46
N THR A 68 6.17 1.78 -16.53
CA THR A 68 5.79 2.59 -15.37
C THR A 68 4.32 2.36 -15.03
N LEU A 69 4.05 1.89 -13.81
CA LEU A 69 2.72 1.90 -13.23
C LEU A 69 2.48 3.22 -12.51
N THR A 70 1.57 4.04 -13.02
CA THR A 70 1.15 5.29 -12.37
C THR A 70 -0.14 5.05 -11.60
N ILE A 71 -0.21 5.49 -10.34
CA ILE A 71 -1.38 5.33 -9.49
C ILE A 71 -1.85 6.71 -9.04
N ALA A 72 -3.09 7.05 -9.36
CA ALA A 72 -3.68 8.34 -9.06
C ALA A 72 -3.96 8.51 -7.55
N PRO A 73 -3.91 9.75 -7.01
CA PRO A 73 -4.30 10.02 -5.63
C PRO A 73 -5.71 9.48 -5.31
N GLY A 74 -5.87 8.84 -4.15
CA GLY A 74 -7.15 8.28 -3.71
C GLY A 74 -7.48 6.89 -4.26
N THR A 75 -6.64 6.30 -5.12
CA THR A 75 -6.86 4.93 -5.60
C THR A 75 -6.73 3.91 -4.46
N ILE A 76 -7.63 2.93 -4.46
CA ILE A 76 -7.61 1.78 -3.57
C ILE A 76 -7.24 0.53 -4.33
N ILE A 77 -6.27 -0.20 -3.78
CA ILE A 77 -5.72 -1.43 -4.33
C ILE A 77 -5.88 -2.52 -3.27
N LYS A 78 -6.62 -3.56 -3.62
CA LYS A 78 -6.90 -4.70 -2.76
C LYS A 78 -6.06 -5.90 -3.14
N GLY A 79 -5.48 -6.60 -2.18
CA GLY A 79 -4.80 -7.88 -2.35
C GLY A 79 -5.70 -9.04 -1.93
N ASP A 80 -5.85 -10.02 -2.80
CA ASP A 80 -6.60 -11.25 -2.50
C ASP A 80 -5.78 -12.22 -1.65
N LYS A 81 -6.36 -12.69 -0.54
CA LYS A 81 -5.68 -13.57 0.41
C LYS A 81 -5.33 -14.93 -0.13
N VAL A 82 -6.27 -15.56 -0.85
CA VAL A 82 -6.12 -16.95 -1.30
C VAL A 82 -5.00 -17.04 -2.33
N SER A 83 -4.98 -16.12 -3.29
CA SER A 83 -3.98 -16.05 -4.34
C SER A 83 -2.70 -15.30 -3.94
N LYS A 84 -2.64 -14.75 -2.73
CA LYS A 84 -1.54 -13.91 -2.25
C LYS A 84 -1.29 -12.71 -3.16
N GLY A 85 -2.36 -11.96 -3.46
CA GLY A 85 -2.33 -10.74 -4.25
C GLY A 85 -1.14 -9.88 -3.89
N SER A 86 -0.25 -9.59 -4.84
CA SER A 86 0.99 -8.85 -4.61
C SER A 86 1.30 -7.95 -5.78
N LEU A 87 1.90 -6.79 -5.54
CA LEU A 87 2.43 -5.93 -6.59
C LEU A 87 3.96 -5.98 -6.56
N ILE A 88 4.57 -6.41 -7.65
CA ILE A 88 6.02 -6.54 -7.80
C ILE A 88 6.47 -5.61 -8.92
N VAL A 89 7.30 -4.63 -8.60
CA VAL A 89 7.97 -3.76 -9.57
C VAL A 89 9.35 -4.36 -9.85
N THR A 90 9.57 -4.88 -11.05
CA THR A 90 10.84 -5.55 -11.39
C THR A 90 11.92 -4.56 -11.80
N ARG A 91 13.17 -5.04 -11.89
CA ARG A 91 14.35 -4.22 -12.20
C ARG A 91 14.19 -3.39 -13.48
N GLY A 92 14.27 -2.08 -13.33
CA GLY A 92 14.17 -1.11 -14.41
C GLY A 92 12.73 -0.66 -14.73
N SER A 93 11.72 -1.32 -14.16
CA SER A 93 10.34 -0.84 -14.12
C SER A 93 10.16 0.17 -13.00
N LYS A 94 9.05 0.92 -13.02
CA LYS A 94 8.78 1.98 -12.04
C LYS A 94 7.36 1.97 -11.50
N ILE A 95 7.20 2.46 -10.28
CA ILE A 95 5.91 2.81 -9.69
C ILE A 95 5.83 4.30 -9.36
N MET A 96 4.82 4.99 -9.86
CA MET A 96 4.55 6.40 -9.55
C MET A 96 3.23 6.49 -8.78
N ALA A 97 3.29 6.31 -7.46
CA ALA A 97 2.16 6.40 -6.56
C ALA A 97 2.30 7.66 -5.69
N VAL A 98 1.78 8.78 -6.20
CA VAL A 98 1.92 10.09 -5.58
C VAL A 98 0.53 10.55 -5.13
N GLY A 99 0.12 10.11 -3.96
CA GLY A 99 -1.11 10.56 -3.30
C GLY A 99 -0.97 11.96 -2.68
N THR A 100 -1.99 12.35 -1.93
CA THR A 100 -2.01 13.59 -1.13
C THR A 100 -2.51 13.28 0.28
N ALA A 101 -2.34 14.21 1.22
CA ALA A 101 -2.87 14.05 2.59
C ALA A 101 -4.38 13.75 2.58
N ASP A 102 -5.14 14.47 1.75
CA ASP A 102 -6.60 14.33 1.64
C ASP A 102 -7.03 13.12 0.79
N LYS A 103 -6.16 12.64 -0.09
CA LYS A 103 -6.41 11.52 -1.00
C LYS A 103 -5.21 10.57 -1.02
N PRO A 104 -4.99 9.82 0.08
CA PRO A 104 -3.93 8.85 0.12
C PRO A 104 -4.21 7.70 -0.86
N ILE A 105 -3.15 7.07 -1.38
CA ILE A 105 -3.26 5.81 -2.10
C ILE A 105 -3.21 4.68 -1.07
N VAL A 106 -4.16 3.75 -1.13
CA VAL A 106 -4.28 2.70 -0.11
C VAL A 106 -4.13 1.32 -0.72
N PHE A 107 -3.12 0.58 -0.27
CA PHE A 107 -2.97 -0.86 -0.49
C PHE A 107 -3.47 -1.63 0.73
N THR A 108 -4.32 -2.64 0.50
CA THR A 108 -5.06 -3.33 1.56
C THR A 108 -5.46 -4.76 1.23
N SER A 109 -5.75 -5.59 2.23
CA SER A 109 -6.54 -6.83 2.10
C SER A 109 -7.92 -6.62 1.47
N ASN A 110 -8.31 -7.62 0.68
CA ASN A 110 -9.65 -7.74 0.12
C ASN A 110 -10.71 -8.18 1.15
N LEU A 111 -10.34 -8.59 2.37
CA LEU A 111 -11.31 -8.94 3.40
C LEU A 111 -12.12 -7.71 3.87
N ALA A 112 -13.31 -7.99 4.38
CA ALA A 112 -14.19 -6.98 4.96
C ALA A 112 -13.49 -6.24 6.12
N ALA A 113 -13.82 -4.96 6.27
CA ALA A 113 -13.35 -4.15 7.40
C ALA A 113 -13.66 -4.86 8.73
N GLY A 114 -12.72 -4.81 9.68
CA GLY A 114 -12.80 -5.54 10.96
C GLY A 114 -12.36 -7.01 10.90
N SER A 115 -12.23 -7.61 9.70
CA SER A 115 -11.72 -8.99 9.51
C SER A 115 -10.31 -9.03 8.89
N ARG A 116 -9.69 -7.87 8.68
CA ARG A 116 -8.39 -7.71 8.03
C ARG A 116 -7.27 -8.00 9.02
N ASN A 117 -6.27 -8.77 8.60
CA ASN A 117 -5.15 -9.20 9.42
C ASN A 117 -3.85 -9.15 8.64
N GLY A 118 -2.73 -9.00 9.35
CA GLY A 118 -1.38 -9.08 8.75
C GLY A 118 -1.17 -10.39 7.98
N GLY A 119 -0.70 -10.27 6.74
CA GLY A 119 -0.48 -11.41 5.85
C GLY A 119 -1.71 -11.81 5.04
N ASP A 120 -2.72 -10.96 4.99
CA ASP A 120 -3.91 -11.17 4.15
C ASP A 120 -3.62 -10.95 2.66
N TRP A 121 -2.44 -10.45 2.30
CA TRP A 121 -1.96 -10.34 0.92
C TRP A 121 -0.42 -10.33 0.93
N GLY A 122 0.21 -10.42 -0.24
CA GLY A 122 1.67 -10.65 -0.31
C GLY A 122 2.54 -9.38 -0.31
N GLY A 123 1.94 -8.19 -0.40
CA GLY A 123 2.65 -6.93 -0.23
C GLY A 123 3.04 -6.20 -1.52
N LEU A 124 3.69 -5.05 -1.33
CA LEU A 124 4.31 -4.24 -2.37
C LEU A 124 5.82 -4.49 -2.35
N LEU A 125 6.35 -4.98 -3.47
CA LEU A 125 7.76 -5.31 -3.63
C LEU A 125 8.36 -4.46 -4.74
N ILE A 126 9.49 -3.81 -4.46
CA ILE A 126 10.22 -2.98 -5.42
C ILE A 126 11.62 -3.56 -5.56
N LEU A 127 11.88 -4.19 -6.70
CA LEU A 127 13.12 -4.89 -7.00
C LEU A 127 14.02 -3.99 -7.86
N GLY A 128 14.80 -3.12 -7.21
CA GLY A 128 15.68 -2.16 -7.88
C GLY A 128 16.99 -2.75 -8.42
N ARG A 129 17.74 -1.92 -9.15
CA ARG A 129 19.09 -2.22 -9.71
C ARG A 129 20.25 -1.64 -8.90
N ALA A 130 19.94 -1.01 -7.76
CA ALA A 130 20.95 -0.48 -6.87
C ALA A 130 21.91 -1.57 -6.37
N PRO A 131 23.21 -1.29 -6.17
CA PRO A 131 24.16 -2.26 -5.64
C PRO A 131 23.73 -2.81 -4.28
N VAL A 132 23.93 -4.11 -4.10
CA VAL A 132 23.67 -4.84 -2.85
C VAL A 132 24.95 -5.47 -2.33
N ASN A 133 24.99 -5.74 -1.03
CA ASN A 133 26.17 -6.31 -0.34
C ASN A 133 26.30 -7.84 -0.49
N GLN A 134 25.72 -8.43 -1.52
CA GLN A 134 25.78 -9.87 -1.78
C GLN A 134 26.79 -10.18 -2.89
N PRO A 135 27.55 -11.29 -2.79
CA PRO A 135 28.45 -11.73 -3.84
C PRO A 135 27.74 -11.84 -5.19
N GLY A 136 28.31 -11.23 -6.23
CA GLY A 136 27.70 -11.18 -7.57
C GLY A 136 26.74 -10.01 -7.80
N GLY A 137 26.35 -9.25 -6.75
CA GLY A 137 25.58 -8.00 -6.88
C GLY A 137 24.12 -8.17 -7.31
N GLU A 138 23.65 -9.38 -7.56
CA GLU A 138 22.27 -9.71 -7.89
C GLU A 138 21.75 -10.82 -6.97
N VAL A 139 20.51 -10.67 -6.49
CA VAL A 139 19.93 -11.55 -5.48
C VAL A 139 18.51 -11.90 -5.87
N VAL A 140 18.17 -13.18 -5.83
CA VAL A 140 16.78 -13.63 -5.95
C VAL A 140 16.08 -13.39 -4.62
N ILE A 141 14.95 -12.70 -4.64
CA ILE A 141 14.17 -12.42 -3.43
C ILE A 141 13.53 -13.68 -2.86
N GLU A 142 13.57 -13.79 -1.53
CA GLU A 142 12.88 -14.84 -0.77
C GLU A 142 11.36 -14.62 -0.75
N GLY A 143 10.61 -15.55 -0.15
CA GLY A 143 9.16 -15.42 0.04
C GLY A 143 8.31 -16.12 -1.02
N GLY A 144 8.94 -16.93 -1.88
CA GLY A 144 8.23 -17.85 -2.77
C GLY A 144 7.53 -17.20 -3.97
N LEU A 145 8.00 -16.03 -4.40
CA LEU A 145 7.57 -15.44 -5.66
C LEU A 145 7.92 -16.36 -6.81
N THR A 146 6.95 -16.60 -7.70
CA THR A 146 7.14 -17.42 -8.89
C THR A 146 7.02 -16.55 -10.15
N PRO A 147 7.94 -16.68 -11.10
CA PRO A 147 7.85 -15.99 -12.38
C PRO A 147 6.56 -16.35 -13.14
N THR A 148 5.95 -15.35 -13.78
CA THR A 148 4.81 -15.58 -14.68
C THR A 148 5.20 -16.58 -15.78
N ALA A 149 4.36 -17.59 -16.00
CA ALA A 149 4.52 -18.60 -17.04
C ALA A 149 5.92 -19.29 -17.09
N GLY A 150 6.59 -19.44 -15.93
CA GLY A 150 7.91 -20.06 -15.86
C GLY A 150 9.05 -19.20 -16.41
N GLY A 151 8.85 -17.88 -16.47
CA GLY A 151 9.89 -16.92 -16.86
C GLY A 151 11.16 -16.99 -16.00
N ALA A 152 12.23 -16.32 -16.45
CA ALA A 152 13.51 -16.36 -15.75
C ALA A 152 13.48 -15.53 -14.44
N ALA A 153 14.12 -16.05 -13.39
CA ALA A 153 14.28 -15.35 -12.11
C ALA A 153 14.92 -13.96 -12.29
N SER A 154 15.87 -13.81 -13.21
CA SER A 154 16.54 -12.55 -13.53
C SER A 154 15.60 -11.43 -13.95
N LYS A 155 14.43 -11.77 -14.51
CA LYS A 155 13.37 -10.82 -14.92
C LYS A 155 12.37 -10.54 -13.81
N TYR A 156 11.95 -11.56 -13.06
CA TYR A 156 10.78 -11.46 -12.19
C TYR A 156 11.09 -11.32 -10.70
N THR A 157 12.14 -11.95 -10.22
CA THR A 157 12.37 -12.14 -8.78
C THR A 157 13.76 -11.70 -8.32
N THR A 158 14.58 -11.16 -9.23
CA THR A 158 15.93 -10.68 -8.90
C THR A 158 15.93 -9.19 -8.63
N TYR A 159 16.58 -8.76 -7.55
CA TYR A 159 16.93 -7.38 -7.24
C TYR A 159 18.45 -7.23 -7.16
N GLY A 160 18.95 -6.00 -7.10
CA GLY A 160 20.37 -5.70 -7.15
C GLY A 160 20.87 -5.47 -8.57
N GLY A 161 22.06 -4.89 -8.65
CA GLY A 161 22.74 -4.57 -9.90
C GLY A 161 23.96 -3.68 -9.67
N THR A 162 24.33 -2.94 -10.70
CA THR A 162 25.53 -2.10 -10.73
C THR A 162 25.23 -0.60 -10.83
N ASP A 163 23.95 -0.21 -10.71
CA ASP A 163 23.51 1.16 -10.94
C ASP A 163 23.23 1.88 -9.61
N PRO A 164 24.20 2.62 -9.03
CA PRO A 164 23.99 3.33 -7.76
C PRO A 164 22.95 4.44 -7.84
N GLU A 165 22.59 4.88 -9.04
CA GLU A 165 21.59 5.93 -9.27
C GLU A 165 20.22 5.34 -9.64
N ASP A 166 20.03 4.02 -9.49
CA ASP A 166 18.75 3.38 -9.81
C ASP A 166 17.60 4.02 -9.03
N ASN A 167 16.55 4.36 -9.77
CA ASN A 167 15.32 4.92 -9.24
C ASN A 167 14.14 4.08 -9.72
N SER A 168 13.53 3.34 -8.81
CA SER A 168 12.38 2.48 -9.10
C SER A 168 11.02 3.16 -8.90
N GLY A 169 11.00 4.48 -8.72
CA GLY A 169 9.78 5.30 -8.69
C GLY A 169 9.62 6.17 -7.44
N LYS A 170 8.36 6.49 -7.12
CA LYS A 170 8.01 7.42 -6.03
C LYS A 170 6.75 6.96 -5.30
N LEU A 171 6.83 6.90 -3.98
CA LEU A 171 5.69 6.68 -3.07
C LEU A 171 5.52 7.93 -2.20
N VAL A 172 4.38 8.61 -2.27
CA VAL A 172 4.04 9.78 -1.43
C VAL A 172 2.59 9.65 -0.97
N TYR A 173 2.31 9.86 0.32
CA TYR A 173 0.97 9.63 0.90
C TYR A 173 0.38 8.27 0.50
N VAL A 174 1.21 7.23 0.59
CA VAL A 174 0.83 5.84 0.35
C VAL A 174 0.67 5.15 1.70
N ARG A 175 -0.42 4.42 1.86
CA ARG A 175 -0.67 3.54 2.99
C ARG A 175 -0.63 2.10 2.53
N VAL A 176 0.18 1.30 3.21
CA VAL A 176 0.28 -0.15 3.00
C VAL A 176 -0.16 -0.78 4.30
N GLU A 177 -1.26 -1.51 4.26
CA GLU A 177 -1.88 -2.02 5.47
C GLU A 177 -2.37 -3.46 5.30
N TYR A 178 -2.12 -4.22 6.39
CA TYR A 178 -2.40 -5.65 6.63
C TYR A 178 -1.81 -6.63 5.60
#